data_AF-A0A167T8J1-F1
#
_entry.id   AF-A0A167T8J1-F1
#
_cell.length_a   1.000
_cell.length_b   1.000
_cell.length_c   1.000
_cell.angle_alpha   90.00
_cell.angle_beta   90.00
_cell.angle_gamma   90.00
#
_symmetry.space_group_name_H-M   'P 1'
#
loop_
_entity.id
_entity.type
_entity.pdbx_description
1 polymer ?
#
loop_
_entity_poly.entity_id
_entity_poly.type
_entity_poly.pdbx_seq_one_letter_code
_entity_poly.pdbx_strand_id
1 'polypeptide(L)'
;MATAQLLRLPEVQSCIISDFFLLPCDLVCEIEGTYLLKMWMASQGQAIMAEENRHRRGGLCMYYRGEDAVKDESLNLIAIEPARSSQRLSKLLMSIGMDTVKRNMERDKGFLLRQSFTKRQATQAKMLTGYRDAHLYIFPYWVKDLARRQERLESISEDLIGLWAKSAWQRGLHEKLGMNTCLSQQKESQENDYRGLSTITHQPPRNHVPEVPPLLAYLHTGSTPLVRRVDNPALLLSTSLRLAKLGSTEDAGHTAPFAHDRKIVSPDCVAANCFISKDDCLLGSNVVVERHSVIKESCIGPNTKICSGARITRCVILDGVVIGERCVLTGCIVGSRSHIGNDSVLKDCEVQEGNVVPEETEATNEKFMPLFEDLEEDTGIFANSC
;
A
#
# COMPACT_ATOMS: atom_id res chain seq x y z
N MET A 1 3.87 13.45 9.46
CA MET A 1 3.25 14.30 8.41
C MET A 1 2.13 13.52 7.76
N ALA A 2 0.99 14.15 7.49
CA ALA A 2 -0.13 13.50 6.83
C ALA A 2 0.11 13.37 5.30
N THR A 3 -0.33 12.29 4.66
CA THR A 3 0.05 11.98 3.26
C THR A 3 -0.40 13.04 2.26
N ALA A 4 -1.55 13.68 2.48
CA ALA A 4 -2.04 14.75 1.61
C ALA A 4 -1.29 16.08 1.81
N GLN A 5 -0.65 16.29 2.97
CA GLN A 5 0.19 17.47 3.21
C GLN A 5 1.43 17.45 2.31
N LEU A 6 2.00 16.28 2.02
CA LEU A 6 3.15 16.15 1.12
C LEU A 6 2.85 16.68 -0.29
N LEU A 7 1.65 16.41 -0.80
CA LEU A 7 1.22 16.95 -2.09
C LEU A 7 1.09 18.47 -2.08
N ARG A 8 0.96 19.14 -0.93
CA ARG A 8 0.86 20.60 -0.84
C ARG A 8 2.21 21.31 -0.81
N LEU A 9 3.30 20.59 -0.53
CA LEU A 9 4.62 21.19 -0.43
C LEU A 9 4.99 21.90 -1.75
N PRO A 10 5.50 23.14 -1.70
CA PRO A 10 5.87 23.90 -2.90
C PRO A 10 6.81 23.14 -3.82
N GLU A 11 7.77 22.41 -3.23
CA GLU A 11 8.75 21.59 -3.95
C GLU A 11 8.04 20.50 -4.75
N VAL A 12 7.12 19.76 -4.12
CA VAL A 12 6.34 18.70 -4.77
C VAL A 12 5.42 19.28 -5.84
N GLN A 13 4.72 20.38 -5.54
CA GLN A 13 3.82 21.05 -6.49
C GLN A 13 4.54 21.56 -7.74
N SER A 14 5.78 22.02 -7.59
CA SER A 14 6.61 22.51 -8.71
C SER A 14 7.04 21.38 -9.65
N CYS A 15 7.26 20.18 -9.12
CA CYS A 15 7.66 18.99 -9.89
C CYS A 15 6.50 18.37 -10.68
N ILE A 16 5.24 18.57 -10.27
CA ILE A 16 4.07 18.00 -10.97
C ILE A 16 3.72 18.91 -12.15
N ILE A 17 4.09 18.51 -13.36
CA ILE A 17 3.84 19.25 -14.62
C ILE A 17 2.77 18.61 -15.53
N SER A 18 2.38 17.37 -15.25
CA SER A 18 1.41 16.60 -16.05
C SER A 18 0.54 15.72 -15.15
N ASP A 19 -0.33 14.91 -15.76
CA ASP A 19 -0.96 13.78 -15.05
C ASP A 19 0.14 12.91 -14.43
N PHE A 20 -0.12 12.34 -13.25
CA PHE A 20 0.91 11.73 -12.43
C PHE A 20 0.43 10.47 -11.72
N PHE A 21 1.37 9.59 -11.41
CA PHE A 21 1.16 8.44 -10.53
C PHE A 21 1.51 8.83 -9.10
N LEU A 22 0.71 8.36 -8.15
CA LEU A 22 1.08 8.31 -6.75
C LEU A 22 1.28 6.84 -6.37
N LEU A 23 2.47 6.51 -5.88
CA LEU A 23 2.84 5.17 -5.44
C LEU A 23 3.33 5.23 -3.99
N PRO A 24 3.11 4.17 -3.22
CA PRO A 24 3.69 4.07 -1.89
C PRO A 24 5.05 3.36 -1.92
N CYS A 25 5.79 3.47 -0.82
CA CYS A 25 7.11 2.84 -0.68
C CYS A 25 7.07 1.34 -0.39
N ASP A 26 5.93 0.82 0.07
CA ASP A 26 5.76 -0.54 0.59
C ASP A 26 4.84 -1.41 -0.29
N LEU A 27 4.67 -1.06 -1.56
CA LEU A 27 3.89 -1.85 -2.51
C LEU A 27 4.76 -2.86 -3.26
N VAL A 28 4.41 -4.14 -3.14
CA VAL A 28 4.90 -5.22 -4.01
C VAL A 28 3.80 -5.52 -5.03
N CYS A 29 4.07 -5.24 -6.30
CA CYS A 29 3.08 -5.36 -7.38
C CYS A 29 3.72 -5.96 -8.63
N GLU A 30 3.20 -7.12 -9.06
CA GLU A 30 3.58 -7.79 -10.31
C GLU A 30 2.81 -7.28 -11.52
N ILE A 31 1.79 -6.43 -11.32
CA ILE A 31 1.02 -5.85 -12.41
C ILE A 31 1.84 -4.75 -13.07
N GLU A 32 2.04 -4.88 -14.38
CA GLU A 32 2.75 -3.89 -15.17
C GLU A 32 2.02 -2.53 -15.16
N GLY A 33 2.73 -1.45 -14.87
CA GLY A 33 2.16 -0.10 -14.84
C GLY A 33 1.54 0.32 -16.19
N THR A 34 2.08 -0.17 -17.32
CA THR A 34 1.54 0.15 -18.65
C THR A 34 0.13 -0.41 -18.85
N TYR A 35 -0.19 -1.54 -18.22
CA TYR A 35 -1.54 -2.14 -18.26
C TYR A 35 -2.56 -1.24 -17.56
N LEU A 36 -2.24 -0.76 -16.35
CA LEU A 36 -3.08 0.18 -15.60
C LEU A 36 -3.23 1.50 -16.34
N LEU A 37 -2.14 2.02 -16.92
CA LEU A 37 -2.16 3.25 -17.71
C LEU A 37 -3.04 3.13 -18.95
N LYS A 38 -2.87 2.08 -19.76
CA LYS A 38 -3.70 1.81 -20.95
C LYS A 38 -5.18 1.72 -20.59
N MET A 39 -5.49 1.05 -19.48
CA MET A 39 -6.86 0.93 -18.99
C MET A 39 -7.44 2.28 -18.59
N TRP A 40 -6.68 3.09 -17.83
CA TRP A 40 -7.09 4.44 -17.48
C TRP A 40 -7.29 5.30 -18.73
N MET A 41 -6.33 5.35 -19.66
CA MET A 41 -6.42 6.12 -20.90
C MET A 41 -7.63 5.73 -21.75
N ALA A 42 -7.89 4.42 -21.90
CA ALA A 42 -9.07 3.93 -22.63
C ALA A 42 -10.38 4.38 -21.96
N SER A 43 -10.44 4.37 -20.63
CA SER A 43 -11.61 4.86 -19.88
C SER A 43 -11.81 6.37 -20.00
N GLN A 44 -10.74 7.14 -20.18
CA GLN A 44 -10.84 8.57 -20.46
C GLN A 44 -11.40 8.83 -21.86
N GLY A 45 -11.00 8.04 -22.87
CA GLY A 45 -11.48 8.15 -24.25
C GLY A 45 -12.98 7.94 -24.42
N GLN A 46 -13.59 7.05 -23.63
CA GLN A 46 -15.04 6.83 -23.62
C GLN A 46 -15.82 8.06 -23.11
N ALA A 47 -15.22 8.87 -22.24
CA ALA A 47 -15.82 10.12 -21.78
C ALA A 47 -15.73 11.25 -22.83
N ILE A 48 -14.79 11.16 -23.78
CA ILE A 48 -14.54 12.19 -24.81
C ILE A 48 -15.54 12.11 -25.98
N MET A 49 -16.22 10.97 -26.19
CA MET A 49 -17.21 10.81 -27.27
C MET A 49 -18.60 11.40 -26.95
N ALA A 50 -18.83 11.85 -25.71
CA ALA A 50 -19.95 12.73 -25.39
C ALA A 50 -19.52 14.17 -25.66
N GLU A 51 -20.06 14.77 -26.72
CA GLU A 51 -19.72 16.12 -27.18
C GLU A 51 -19.68 17.15 -26.04
N GLU A 52 -18.69 18.07 -26.09
CA GLU A 52 -18.39 19.21 -25.21
C GLU A 52 -17.40 19.03 -24.03
N ASN A 53 -17.06 17.83 -23.55
CA ASN A 53 -16.28 17.65 -22.30
C ASN A 53 -14.83 17.13 -22.46
N ARG A 54 -14.02 17.75 -23.32
CA ARG A 54 -12.58 17.41 -23.49
C ARG A 54 -11.69 17.57 -22.23
N HIS A 55 -12.20 18.14 -21.13
CA HIS A 55 -11.39 18.63 -20.01
C HIS A 55 -11.67 17.99 -18.64
N ARG A 56 -12.44 16.90 -18.56
CA ARG A 56 -12.81 16.29 -17.27
C ARG A 56 -12.29 14.87 -17.13
N ARG A 57 -10.97 14.75 -17.21
CA ARG A 57 -10.27 13.49 -16.93
C ARG A 57 -10.50 13.08 -15.48
N GLY A 58 -10.87 11.82 -15.29
CA GLY A 58 -11.06 11.16 -14.01
C GLY A 58 -9.79 10.53 -13.47
N GLY A 59 -9.85 10.01 -12.24
CA GLY A 59 -8.75 9.28 -11.60
C GLY A 59 -8.93 7.75 -11.66
N LEU A 60 -7.86 7.01 -11.41
CA LEU A 60 -7.89 5.57 -11.15
C LEU A 60 -7.30 5.26 -9.77
N CYS A 61 -7.98 4.42 -9.00
CA CYS A 61 -7.49 3.83 -7.75
C CYS A 61 -7.39 2.32 -7.91
N MET A 62 -6.43 1.71 -7.24
CA MET A 62 -6.26 0.26 -7.22
C MET A 62 -6.61 -0.32 -5.86
N TYR A 63 -7.45 -1.35 -5.87
CA TYR A 63 -7.75 -2.16 -4.69
C TYR A 63 -7.42 -3.62 -4.99
N TYR A 64 -6.94 -4.34 -3.99
CA TYR A 64 -6.69 -5.77 -4.09
C TYR A 64 -7.43 -6.51 -2.98
N ARG A 65 -7.77 -7.79 -3.22
CA ARG A 65 -8.43 -8.61 -2.21
C ARG A 65 -7.42 -9.01 -1.12
N GLY A 66 -7.76 -8.77 0.14
CA GLY A 66 -6.96 -9.25 1.27
C GLY A 66 -7.00 -10.77 1.39
N GLU A 67 -6.00 -11.35 2.02
CA GLU A 67 -5.94 -12.80 2.26
C GLU A 67 -6.42 -13.13 3.68
N ASP A 68 -7.33 -14.10 3.80
CA ASP A 68 -7.91 -14.50 5.09
C ASP A 68 -6.86 -15.07 6.08
N ALA A 69 -5.69 -15.47 5.59
CA ALA A 69 -4.63 -16.07 6.39
C ALA A 69 -3.79 -15.06 7.19
N VAL A 70 -3.83 -13.76 6.84
CA VAL A 70 -3.02 -12.73 7.50
C VAL A 70 -3.87 -12.00 8.52
N LYS A 71 -3.48 -12.09 9.79
CA LYS A 71 -4.11 -11.33 10.88
C LYS A 71 -3.75 -9.85 10.73
N ASP A 72 -4.72 -8.99 11.06
CA ASP A 72 -4.53 -7.54 11.16
C ASP A 72 -4.19 -6.82 9.84
N GLU A 73 -4.66 -7.34 8.70
CA GLU A 73 -4.61 -6.59 7.45
C GLU A 73 -5.64 -5.43 7.46
N SER A 74 -5.18 -4.21 7.15
CA SER A 74 -6.01 -3.01 7.14
C SER A 74 -6.91 -2.95 5.89
N LEU A 75 -8.09 -3.57 6.00
CA LEU A 75 -9.08 -3.63 4.91
C LEU A 75 -9.90 -2.34 4.80
N ASN A 76 -10.61 -2.20 3.69
CA ASN A 76 -11.51 -1.09 3.39
C ASN A 76 -12.94 -1.60 3.15
N LEU A 77 -13.91 -0.75 3.51
CA LEU A 77 -15.27 -0.81 2.99
C LEU A 77 -15.34 0.08 1.75
N ILE A 78 -15.58 -0.53 0.60
CA ILE A 78 -15.73 0.19 -0.67
C ILE A 78 -17.14 0.02 -1.21
N ALA A 79 -17.68 1.07 -1.84
CA ALA A 79 -18.89 0.99 -2.64
C ALA A 79 -18.55 1.31 -4.09
N ILE A 80 -18.91 0.39 -4.98
CA ILE A 80 -18.63 0.51 -6.41
C ILE A 80 -19.89 0.38 -7.25
N GLU A 81 -19.90 1.03 -8.39
CA GLU A 81 -20.86 0.80 -9.47
C GLU A 81 -20.15 0.02 -10.58
N PRO A 82 -20.54 -1.24 -10.84
CA PRO A 82 -19.91 -2.06 -11.88
C PRO A 82 -19.95 -1.39 -13.25
N ALA A 83 -18.81 -1.31 -13.95
CA ALA A 83 -18.81 -0.83 -15.31
C ALA A 83 -19.45 -1.88 -16.24
N ARG A 84 -20.25 -1.43 -17.21
CA ARG A 84 -20.87 -2.33 -18.20
C ARG A 84 -19.85 -2.98 -19.14
N SER A 85 -18.66 -2.40 -19.28
CA SER A 85 -17.65 -2.72 -20.29
C SER A 85 -16.45 -3.53 -19.78
N SER A 86 -16.21 -3.61 -18.46
CA SER A 86 -15.05 -4.29 -17.89
C SER A 86 -15.39 -4.95 -16.56
N GLN A 87 -14.95 -6.20 -16.38
CA GLN A 87 -15.19 -6.95 -15.15
C GLN A 87 -14.37 -6.43 -13.95
N ARG A 88 -13.23 -5.78 -14.19
CA ARG A 88 -12.29 -5.35 -13.13
C ARG A 88 -12.29 -3.86 -12.87
N LEU A 89 -12.84 -3.06 -13.77
CA LEU A 89 -12.94 -1.61 -13.62
C LEU A 89 -14.35 -1.24 -13.19
N SER A 90 -14.48 -0.45 -12.14
CA SER A 90 -15.78 0.01 -11.64
C SER A 90 -15.69 1.47 -11.24
N LYS A 91 -16.82 2.17 -11.19
CA LYS A 91 -16.84 3.54 -10.66
C LYS A 91 -16.86 3.50 -9.14
N LEU A 92 -15.95 4.21 -8.50
CA LEU A 92 -15.86 4.30 -7.05
C LEU A 92 -16.87 5.32 -6.52
N LEU A 93 -17.74 4.88 -5.61
CA LEU A 93 -18.76 5.71 -4.98
C LEU A 93 -18.41 6.06 -3.53
N MET A 94 -17.66 5.19 -2.85
CA MET A 94 -17.23 5.38 -1.47
C MET A 94 -16.01 4.49 -1.19
N SER A 95 -15.05 5.02 -0.43
CA SER A 95 -13.93 4.27 0.14
C SER A 95 -13.73 4.75 1.57
N ILE A 96 -13.68 3.82 2.53
CA ILE A 96 -13.46 4.11 3.95
C ILE A 96 -12.63 2.96 4.53
N GLY A 97 -11.58 3.25 5.31
CA GLY A 97 -10.83 2.23 6.05
C GLY A 97 -11.73 1.51 7.08
N MET A 98 -11.55 0.21 7.24
CA MET A 98 -12.41 -0.60 8.13
C MET A 98 -12.27 -0.17 9.60
N ASP A 99 -11.11 0.32 10.02
CA ASP A 99 -10.90 0.84 11.38
C ASP A 99 -11.72 2.11 11.61
N THR A 100 -11.76 2.99 10.62
CA THR A 100 -12.63 4.18 10.62
C THR A 100 -14.11 3.78 10.61
N VAL A 101 -14.49 2.73 9.87
CA VAL A 101 -15.87 2.19 9.91
C VAL A 101 -16.22 1.66 11.29
N LYS A 102 -15.37 0.82 11.90
CA LYS A 102 -15.58 0.26 13.24
C LYS A 102 -15.73 1.36 14.30
N ARG A 103 -14.80 2.32 14.32
CA ARG A 103 -14.84 3.47 15.23
C ARG A 103 -16.13 4.28 15.10
N ASN A 104 -16.57 4.54 13.87
CA ASN A 104 -17.84 5.25 13.63
C ASN A 104 -19.04 4.41 14.07
N MET A 105 -19.03 3.10 13.83
CA MET A 105 -20.12 2.21 14.23
C MET A 105 -20.26 2.09 15.76
N GLU A 106 -19.15 2.08 16.49
CA GLU A 106 -19.14 2.11 17.95
C GLU A 106 -19.75 3.41 18.49
N ARG A 107 -19.35 4.56 17.92
CA ARG A 107 -19.87 5.88 18.32
C ARG A 107 -21.35 6.05 17.98
N ASP A 108 -21.71 5.72 16.74
CA ASP A 108 -23.02 6.03 16.17
C ASP A 108 -24.03 4.87 16.37
N LYS A 109 -23.62 3.77 17.02
CA LYS A 109 -24.37 2.53 17.25
C LYS A 109 -24.95 1.92 15.96
N GLY A 110 -24.30 2.14 14.83
CA GLY A 110 -24.74 1.67 13.53
C GLY A 110 -23.93 2.27 12.39
N PHE A 111 -24.08 1.70 11.20
CA PHE A 111 -23.46 2.23 9.99
C PHE A 111 -24.38 3.29 9.35
N LEU A 112 -23.97 4.55 9.43
CA LEU A 112 -24.76 5.67 8.90
C LEU A 112 -24.50 5.88 7.41
N LEU A 113 -25.56 5.73 6.60
CA LEU A 113 -25.53 5.97 5.16
C LEU A 113 -26.51 7.09 4.79
N ARG A 114 -26.02 8.10 4.05
CA ARG A 114 -26.84 9.25 3.66
C ARG A 114 -27.93 8.79 2.69
N GLN A 115 -29.19 9.19 2.93
CA GLN A 115 -30.32 8.86 2.05
C GLN A 115 -30.13 9.31 0.59
N SER A 116 -29.31 10.33 0.32
CA SER A 116 -28.98 10.73 -1.06
C SER A 116 -28.18 9.67 -1.81
N PHE A 117 -27.46 8.79 -1.11
CA PHE A 117 -26.79 7.63 -1.70
C PHE A 117 -27.81 6.65 -2.27
N THR A 118 -28.92 6.41 -1.55
CA THR A 118 -29.98 5.47 -1.95
C THR A 118 -30.96 6.06 -2.95
N LYS A 119 -31.22 7.38 -2.90
CA LYS A 119 -32.17 8.09 -3.78
C LYS A 119 -31.68 8.29 -5.21
N ARG A 120 -30.41 8.04 -5.50
CA ARG A 120 -29.88 8.16 -6.87
C ARG A 120 -30.29 6.90 -7.64
N GLN A 121 -31.52 6.89 -8.16
CA GLN A 121 -32.03 5.86 -9.07
C GLN A 121 -31.08 5.68 -10.27
N ALA A 122 -30.19 4.67 -10.21
CA ALA A 122 -29.47 4.03 -11.34
C ALA A 122 -28.35 3.08 -10.89
N THR A 123 -27.83 3.17 -9.66
CA THR A 123 -26.63 2.42 -9.27
C THR A 123 -26.99 1.02 -8.80
N GLN A 124 -26.58 -0.02 -9.54
CA GLN A 124 -26.35 -1.36 -8.99
C GLN A 124 -25.13 -1.32 -8.05
N ALA A 125 -25.17 -0.44 -7.05
CA ALA A 125 -24.06 -0.20 -6.15
C ALA A 125 -23.81 -1.47 -5.34
N LYS A 126 -22.59 -2.00 -5.44
CA LYS A 126 -22.13 -3.13 -4.64
C LYS A 126 -21.24 -2.58 -3.54
N MET A 127 -21.60 -2.88 -2.29
CA MET A 127 -20.72 -2.65 -1.15
C MET A 127 -19.88 -3.90 -0.94
N LEU A 128 -18.56 -3.72 -0.92
CA LEU A 128 -17.61 -4.81 -0.81
C LEU A 128 -16.75 -4.59 0.44
N THR A 129 -16.52 -5.69 1.15
CA THR A 129 -15.51 -5.83 2.21
C THR A 129 -14.45 -6.83 1.74
N GLY A 130 -13.34 -6.93 2.46
CA GLY A 130 -12.25 -7.83 2.09
C GLY A 130 -11.34 -7.31 0.96
N TYR A 131 -11.45 -6.03 0.61
CA TYR A 131 -10.53 -5.34 -0.27
C TYR A 131 -9.69 -4.37 0.53
N ARG A 132 -8.44 -4.17 0.12
CA ARG A 132 -7.50 -3.20 0.66
C ARG A 132 -7.10 -2.21 -0.43
N ASP A 133 -6.98 -0.94 -0.06
CA ASP A 133 -6.44 0.09 -0.92
C ASP A 133 -4.94 -0.15 -1.15
N ALA A 134 -4.52 -0.25 -2.41
CA ALA A 134 -3.10 -0.42 -2.75
C ALA A 134 -2.29 0.88 -2.57
N HIS A 135 -2.96 2.01 -2.33
CA HIS A 135 -2.40 3.36 -2.39
C HIS A 135 -1.68 3.68 -3.70
N LEU A 136 -2.07 2.98 -4.78
CA LEU A 136 -1.67 3.26 -6.15
C LEU A 136 -2.78 4.05 -6.82
N TYR A 137 -2.45 5.29 -7.20
CA TYR A 137 -3.40 6.20 -7.84
C TYR A 137 -2.84 6.78 -9.13
N ILE A 138 -3.70 6.89 -10.15
CA ILE A 138 -3.45 7.70 -11.35
C ILE A 138 -4.29 8.96 -11.22
N PHE A 139 -3.61 10.10 -11.15
CA PHE A 139 -4.26 11.39 -11.01
C PHE A 139 -4.11 12.26 -12.26
N PRO A 140 -5.21 12.85 -12.76
CA PRO A 140 -5.12 13.91 -13.74
C PRO A 140 -4.51 15.17 -13.09
N TYR A 141 -3.83 15.98 -13.89
CA TYR A 141 -3.06 17.15 -13.46
C TYR A 141 -3.82 18.07 -12.48
N TRP A 142 -5.11 18.33 -12.74
CA TRP A 142 -5.93 19.24 -11.94
C TRP A 142 -6.05 18.83 -10.45
N VAL A 143 -5.81 17.54 -10.12
CA VAL A 143 -5.84 17.05 -8.73
C VAL A 143 -4.77 17.71 -7.87
N LYS A 144 -3.63 18.12 -8.45
CA LYS A 144 -2.60 18.85 -7.71
C LYS A 144 -3.14 20.16 -7.16
N ASP A 145 -3.96 20.87 -7.94
CA ASP A 145 -4.55 22.14 -7.55
C ASP A 145 -5.63 21.95 -6.49
N LEU A 146 -6.39 20.86 -6.59
CA LEU A 146 -7.34 20.46 -5.56
C LEU A 146 -6.62 20.21 -4.22
N ALA A 147 -5.53 19.45 -4.23
CA ALA A 147 -4.74 19.16 -3.04
C ALA A 147 -4.14 20.44 -2.44
N ARG A 148 -3.60 21.34 -3.28
CA ARG A 148 -3.03 22.64 -2.88
C ARG A 148 -4.04 23.54 -2.17
N ARG A 149 -5.28 23.60 -2.67
CA ARG A 149 -6.32 24.51 -2.16
C ARG A 149 -6.99 24.03 -0.88
N GLN A 150 -6.98 22.73 -0.60
CA GLN A 150 -7.70 22.15 0.53
C GLN A 150 -6.75 21.76 1.66
N GLU A 151 -6.59 22.63 2.64
CA GLU A 151 -5.72 22.41 3.81
C GLU A 151 -6.25 21.30 4.73
N ARG A 152 -7.56 21.06 4.71
CA ARG A 152 -8.23 20.06 5.56
C ARG A 152 -8.00 18.60 5.12
N LEU A 153 -7.37 18.36 3.97
CA LEU A 153 -7.02 17.00 3.56
C LEU A 153 -5.78 16.58 4.34
N GLU A 154 -5.89 15.51 5.13
CA GLU A 154 -4.78 14.90 5.85
C GLU A 154 -4.34 13.62 5.15
N SER A 155 -5.29 12.76 4.81
CA SER A 155 -5.05 11.48 4.14
C SER A 155 -5.45 11.52 2.67
N ILE A 156 -4.57 11.06 1.79
CA ILE A 156 -4.94 10.87 0.37
C ILE A 156 -6.04 9.81 0.24
N SER A 157 -5.91 8.67 0.90
CA SER A 157 -6.83 7.53 0.75
C SER A 157 -8.19 7.78 1.39
N GLU A 158 -8.24 8.43 2.57
CA GLU A 158 -9.51 8.69 3.26
C GLU A 158 -10.13 10.03 2.86
N ASP A 159 -9.36 11.12 2.79
CA ASP A 159 -9.91 12.44 2.54
C ASP A 159 -9.99 12.74 1.04
N LEU A 160 -8.88 12.68 0.29
CA LEU A 160 -8.91 13.04 -1.13
C LEU A 160 -9.77 12.06 -1.93
N ILE A 161 -9.44 10.77 -1.88
CA ILE A 161 -10.16 9.70 -2.58
C ILE A 161 -11.59 9.56 -2.03
N GLY A 162 -11.75 9.53 -0.70
CA GLY A 162 -13.06 9.36 -0.08
C GLY A 162 -14.03 10.52 -0.35
N LEU A 163 -13.57 11.77 -0.29
CA LEU A 163 -14.40 12.94 -0.60
C LEU A 163 -14.66 13.06 -2.11
N TRP A 164 -13.70 12.74 -2.96
CA TRP A 164 -13.91 12.72 -4.41
C TRP A 164 -14.95 11.66 -4.80
N ALA A 165 -14.85 10.43 -4.30
CA ALA A 165 -15.86 9.39 -4.54
C ALA A 165 -17.27 9.85 -4.10
N LYS A 166 -17.38 10.47 -2.92
CA LYS A 166 -18.64 11.02 -2.40
C LYS A 166 -19.18 12.16 -3.25
N SER A 167 -18.31 13.02 -3.77
CA SER A 167 -18.69 14.20 -4.56
C SER A 167 -19.46 13.84 -5.83
N ALA A 168 -19.25 12.62 -6.34
CA ALA A 168 -19.96 12.11 -7.51
C ALA A 168 -21.47 12.04 -7.27
N TRP A 169 -21.96 11.78 -6.05
CA TRP A 169 -23.40 11.60 -5.73
C TRP A 169 -23.93 12.55 -4.65
N GLN A 170 -23.05 13.12 -3.83
CA GLN A 170 -23.42 14.08 -2.80
C GLN A 170 -23.55 15.50 -3.39
N ARG A 171 -24.79 15.96 -3.54
CA ARG A 171 -25.11 17.30 -4.06
C ARG A 171 -24.36 18.40 -3.28
N GLY A 172 -23.73 19.32 -4.03
CA GLY A 172 -22.97 20.47 -3.50
C GLY A 172 -21.61 20.14 -2.89
N LEU A 173 -21.21 18.87 -2.79
CA LEU A 173 -19.89 18.53 -2.20
C LEU A 173 -18.74 18.90 -3.13
N HIS A 174 -18.86 18.67 -4.44
CA HIS A 174 -17.83 19.04 -5.41
C HIS A 174 -17.56 20.56 -5.47
N GLU A 175 -18.60 21.38 -5.29
CA GLU A 175 -18.49 22.84 -5.16
C GLU A 175 -17.73 23.24 -3.90
N LYS A 176 -18.09 22.65 -2.74
CA LYS A 176 -17.40 22.89 -1.46
C LYS A 176 -15.94 22.46 -1.47
N LEU A 177 -15.60 21.43 -2.26
CA LEU A 177 -14.22 20.99 -2.46
C LEU A 177 -13.45 21.89 -3.43
N GLY A 178 -14.10 22.80 -4.15
CA GLY A 178 -13.45 23.67 -5.13
C GLY A 178 -13.05 22.95 -6.42
N MET A 179 -13.66 21.80 -6.73
CA MET A 179 -13.33 21.02 -7.93
C MET A 179 -13.61 21.81 -9.22
N ASN A 180 -14.70 22.60 -9.24
CA ASN A 180 -15.07 23.39 -10.41
C ASN A 180 -13.98 24.41 -10.79
N THR A 181 -13.36 25.05 -9.80
CA THR A 181 -12.28 26.04 -10.01
C THR A 181 -11.01 25.38 -10.55
N CYS A 182 -10.69 24.16 -10.11
CA CYS A 182 -9.53 23.43 -10.60
C CYS A 182 -9.73 22.96 -12.05
N LEU A 183 -10.97 22.59 -12.40
CA LEU A 183 -11.33 22.16 -13.75
C LEU A 183 -11.47 23.34 -14.73
N SER A 184 -11.83 24.53 -14.26
CA SER A 184 -11.98 25.73 -15.10
C SER A 184 -10.65 26.40 -15.45
N GLN A 185 -9.62 26.29 -14.59
CA GLN A 185 -8.29 26.88 -14.87
C GLN A 185 -7.59 26.25 -16.09
N GLN A 186 -8.00 25.05 -16.52
CA GLN A 186 -7.55 24.51 -17.81
C GLN A 186 -8.12 25.26 -19.04
N LYS A 187 -9.22 26.02 -18.90
CA LYS A 187 -9.81 26.79 -20.03
C LYS A 187 -9.01 28.04 -20.40
N GLU A 188 -8.50 28.78 -19.41
CA GLU A 188 -7.85 30.08 -19.66
C GLU A 188 -6.48 29.98 -20.35
N SER A 189 -5.86 28.80 -20.40
CA SER A 189 -4.55 28.61 -21.03
C SER A 189 -4.61 28.30 -22.54
N GLN A 190 -5.79 28.14 -23.15
CA GLN A 190 -5.94 27.81 -24.58
C GLN A 190 -6.98 28.62 -25.39
N GLU A 191 -7.71 29.57 -24.79
CA GLU A 191 -8.67 30.39 -25.55
C GLU A 191 -8.09 31.75 -25.98
N ASN A 192 -7.32 31.74 -27.07
CA ASN A 192 -7.25 32.86 -28.00
C ASN A 192 -7.73 32.35 -29.36
N ASP A 193 -9.03 32.12 -29.51
CA ASP A 193 -9.64 31.98 -30.83
C ASP A 193 -10.88 32.90 -30.94
N TYR A 194 -10.66 34.06 -31.58
CA TYR A 194 -11.67 35.08 -31.85
C TYR A 194 -12.64 34.63 -32.96
N ARG A 195 -13.43 33.57 -32.72
CA ARG A 195 -14.44 33.11 -33.68
C ARG A 195 -15.79 32.87 -33.00
N GLY A 196 -16.52 33.96 -32.76
CA GLY A 196 -17.89 33.86 -32.28
C GLY A 196 -18.61 35.17 -31.95
N LEU A 197 -18.28 36.29 -32.61
CA LEU A 197 -19.23 37.41 -32.65
C LEU A 197 -20.45 36.99 -33.49
N SER A 198 -21.48 36.48 -32.84
CA SER A 198 -22.84 36.49 -33.40
C SER A 198 -23.89 36.48 -32.29
N THR A 199 -24.79 37.44 -32.41
CA THR A 199 -25.93 37.74 -31.56
C THR A 199 -27.12 36.82 -31.88
N ILE A 200 -27.87 36.47 -30.82
CA ILE A 200 -29.18 35.78 -30.78
C ILE A 200 -29.12 34.24 -30.84
N THR A 201 -29.16 33.62 -29.65
CA THR A 201 -29.98 32.43 -29.40
C THR A 201 -30.51 32.47 -27.97
N HIS A 202 -31.83 32.57 -27.84
CA HIS A 202 -32.55 32.38 -26.57
C HIS A 202 -32.44 30.88 -26.19
N GLN A 203 -31.48 30.52 -25.34
CA GLN A 203 -31.46 29.20 -24.70
C GLN A 203 -32.10 29.32 -23.31
N PRO A 204 -33.05 28.44 -22.94
CA PRO A 204 -33.53 28.39 -21.56
C PRO A 204 -32.37 27.97 -20.63
N PRO A 205 -32.39 28.33 -19.33
CA PRO A 205 -31.31 28.01 -18.42
C PRO A 205 -31.24 26.48 -18.26
N ARG A 206 -30.32 25.84 -18.99
CA ARG A 206 -29.93 24.47 -18.73
C ARG A 206 -29.30 24.48 -17.34
N ASN A 207 -29.97 23.87 -16.37
CA ASN A 207 -29.37 23.49 -15.09
C ASN A 207 -28.25 22.50 -15.38
N HIS A 208 -27.08 22.98 -15.82
CA HIS A 208 -25.89 22.17 -16.01
C HIS A 208 -25.40 21.77 -14.63
N VAL A 209 -25.82 20.60 -14.16
CA VAL A 209 -25.16 19.94 -13.04
C VAL A 209 -23.71 19.73 -13.49
N PRO A 210 -22.70 20.32 -12.81
CA PRO A 210 -21.32 20.06 -13.16
C PRO A 210 -21.06 18.57 -12.97
N GLU A 211 -20.88 17.85 -14.08
CA GLU A 211 -20.53 16.44 -14.03
C GLU A 211 -19.13 16.29 -13.42
N VAL A 212 -19.08 15.79 -12.18
CA VAL A 212 -17.85 15.52 -11.44
C VAL A 212 -17.05 14.47 -12.20
N PRO A 213 -15.74 14.69 -12.46
CA PRO A 213 -14.90 13.70 -13.12
C PRO A 213 -14.98 12.35 -12.40
N PRO A 214 -15.18 11.23 -13.11
CA PRO A 214 -15.36 9.94 -12.47
C PRO A 214 -14.08 9.50 -11.77
N LEU A 215 -14.23 8.86 -10.61
CA LEU A 215 -13.14 8.15 -9.95
C LEU A 215 -13.37 6.66 -10.18
N LEU A 216 -12.38 6.00 -10.78
CA LEU A 216 -12.46 4.59 -11.14
C LEU A 216 -11.69 3.75 -10.13
N ALA A 217 -12.17 2.55 -9.86
CA ALA A 217 -11.54 1.54 -9.03
C ALA A 217 -11.20 0.32 -9.90
N TYR A 218 -9.91 -0.01 -9.99
CA TYR A 218 -9.44 -1.30 -10.46
C TYR A 218 -9.46 -2.29 -9.29
N LEU A 219 -10.31 -3.32 -9.41
CA LEU A 219 -10.42 -4.39 -8.43
C LEU A 219 -9.58 -5.58 -8.88
N HIS A 220 -8.45 -5.77 -8.21
CA HIS A 220 -7.63 -6.95 -8.39
C HIS A 220 -8.23 -8.12 -7.60
N THR A 221 -8.74 -9.09 -8.33
CA THR A 221 -9.26 -10.34 -7.81
C THR A 221 -8.29 -11.48 -8.10
N GLY A 222 -7.90 -12.22 -7.06
CA GLY A 222 -7.01 -13.36 -7.16
C GLY A 222 -5.73 -13.19 -6.34
N SER A 223 -4.96 -14.27 -6.27
CA SER A 223 -3.64 -14.28 -5.64
C SER A 223 -2.52 -13.95 -6.62
N THR A 224 -2.74 -14.09 -7.94
CA THR A 224 -1.76 -13.83 -9.00
C THR A 224 -2.37 -12.95 -10.11
N PRO A 225 -1.61 -11.99 -10.68
CA PRO A 225 -0.31 -11.48 -10.23
C PRO A 225 -0.33 -10.91 -8.80
N LEU A 226 0.77 -11.02 -8.05
CA LEU A 226 0.86 -10.54 -6.66
C LEU A 226 0.67 -9.02 -6.60
N VAL A 227 -0.25 -8.57 -5.75
CA VAL A 227 -0.41 -7.17 -5.34
C VAL A 227 -0.55 -7.16 -3.83
N ARG A 228 0.38 -6.50 -3.13
CA ARG A 228 0.36 -6.42 -1.67
C ARG A 228 1.08 -5.20 -1.14
N ARG A 229 0.49 -4.57 -0.12
CA ARG A 229 1.14 -3.61 0.76
C ARG A 229 1.86 -4.35 1.88
N VAL A 230 3.14 -4.06 2.11
CA VAL A 230 3.99 -4.72 3.10
C VAL A 230 4.37 -3.72 4.19
N ASP A 231 3.40 -3.37 5.03
CA ASP A 231 3.50 -2.35 6.09
C ASP A 231 3.34 -2.90 7.51
N ASN A 232 3.27 -4.22 7.66
CA ASN A 232 3.30 -4.84 8.98
C ASN A 232 4.17 -6.12 8.97
N PRO A 233 4.63 -6.58 10.15
CA PRO A 233 5.53 -7.74 10.23
C PRO A 233 4.91 -9.03 9.66
N ALA A 234 3.62 -9.29 9.90
CA ALA A 234 2.95 -10.49 9.38
C ALA A 234 2.91 -10.52 7.84
N LEU A 235 2.69 -9.36 7.21
CA LEU A 235 2.75 -9.18 5.76
C LEU A 235 4.17 -9.28 5.23
N LEU A 236 5.16 -8.76 5.96
CA LEU A 236 6.58 -8.92 5.60
C LEU A 236 6.96 -10.39 5.59
N LEU A 237 6.62 -11.14 6.65
CA LEU A 237 6.89 -12.58 6.75
C LEU A 237 6.21 -13.35 5.62
N SER A 238 4.89 -13.25 5.52
CA SER A 238 4.12 -14.02 4.53
C SER A 238 4.51 -13.69 3.09
N THR A 239 4.74 -12.41 2.76
CA THR A 239 5.15 -11.99 1.43
C THR A 239 6.56 -12.45 1.11
N SER A 240 7.51 -12.32 2.04
CA SER A 240 8.90 -12.78 1.83
C SER A 240 8.96 -14.29 1.62
N LEU A 241 8.28 -15.07 2.45
CA LEU A 241 8.21 -16.53 2.29
C LEU A 241 7.54 -16.94 0.98
N ARG A 242 6.55 -16.19 0.51
CA ARG A 242 5.93 -16.41 -0.80
C ARG A 242 6.90 -16.14 -1.94
N LEU A 243 7.65 -15.03 -1.88
CA LEU A 243 8.67 -14.70 -2.88
C LEU A 243 9.82 -15.72 -2.87
N ALA A 244 10.17 -16.25 -1.69
CA ALA A 244 11.16 -17.31 -1.55
C ALA A 244 10.78 -18.65 -2.18
N LYS A 245 9.50 -18.86 -2.53
CA LYS A 245 9.04 -20.05 -3.26
C LYS A 245 9.11 -19.90 -4.78
N LEU A 246 9.36 -18.69 -5.30
CA LEU A 246 9.49 -18.48 -6.75
C LEU A 246 10.75 -19.19 -7.27
N GLY A 247 10.71 -19.84 -8.43
CA GLY A 247 11.91 -20.44 -9.03
C GLY A 247 13.03 -19.42 -9.25
N SER A 248 14.30 -19.85 -9.20
CA SER A 248 15.42 -18.99 -9.57
C SER A 248 15.37 -18.67 -11.07
N THR A 249 15.92 -17.52 -11.49
CA THR A 249 15.93 -17.18 -12.93
C THR A 249 16.85 -18.13 -13.72
N GLU A 250 17.94 -18.61 -13.11
CA GLU A 250 18.87 -19.58 -13.69
C GLU A 250 18.20 -20.94 -13.97
N ASP A 251 17.33 -21.42 -13.06
CA ASP A 251 16.72 -22.75 -13.19
C ASP A 251 15.44 -22.73 -14.04
N ALA A 252 14.66 -21.65 -14.00
CA ALA A 252 13.32 -21.62 -14.59
C ALA A 252 13.28 -21.18 -16.07
N GLY A 253 14.35 -20.57 -16.59
CA GLY A 253 14.43 -20.04 -17.97
C GLY A 253 13.42 -18.93 -18.30
N HIS A 254 12.54 -18.58 -17.36
CA HIS A 254 11.53 -17.53 -17.44
C HIS A 254 11.66 -16.64 -16.20
N THR A 255 11.80 -15.34 -16.42
CA THR A 255 11.96 -14.35 -15.35
C THR A 255 10.59 -13.98 -14.79
N ALA A 256 10.14 -14.66 -13.74
CA ALA A 256 9.02 -14.14 -12.96
C ALA A 256 9.43 -12.80 -12.33
N PRO A 257 8.56 -11.77 -12.32
CA PRO A 257 8.84 -10.53 -11.59
C PRO A 257 9.14 -10.88 -10.12
N PHE A 258 10.23 -10.35 -9.58
CA PHE A 258 10.76 -10.64 -8.23
C PHE A 258 11.45 -12.01 -8.02
N ALA A 259 11.60 -12.84 -9.07
CA ALA A 259 12.48 -14.00 -8.99
C ALA A 259 13.94 -13.56 -8.79
N HIS A 260 14.65 -14.22 -7.88
CA HIS A 260 16.06 -13.97 -7.64
C HIS A 260 16.90 -14.80 -8.62
N ASP A 261 18.07 -14.27 -8.98
CA ASP A 261 18.99 -14.97 -9.88
C ASP A 261 19.39 -16.34 -9.33
N ARG A 262 19.72 -16.36 -8.04
CA ARG A 262 20.13 -17.55 -7.32
C ARG A 262 19.46 -17.61 -5.96
N LYS A 263 19.11 -18.82 -5.53
CA LYS A 263 18.54 -19.06 -4.19
C LYS A 263 19.55 -18.90 -3.06
N ILE A 264 20.79 -19.30 -3.33
CA ILE A 264 21.91 -19.20 -2.40
C ILE A 264 23.01 -18.45 -3.13
N VAL A 265 23.23 -17.18 -2.76
CA VAL A 265 24.18 -16.31 -3.46
C VAL A 265 25.63 -16.74 -3.20
N SER A 266 25.96 -17.09 -1.95
CA SER A 266 27.32 -17.44 -1.50
C SER A 266 27.39 -18.89 -0.97
N PRO A 267 27.38 -19.91 -1.85
CA PRO A 267 27.42 -21.32 -1.42
C PRO A 267 28.73 -21.69 -0.72
N ASP A 268 29.84 -21.02 -1.02
CA ASP A 268 31.16 -21.26 -0.41
C ASP A 268 31.20 -20.96 1.09
N CYS A 269 30.25 -20.16 1.58
CA CYS A 269 30.11 -19.78 2.99
C CYS A 269 29.23 -20.76 3.78
N VAL A 270 28.76 -21.84 3.16
CA VAL A 270 27.94 -22.88 3.79
C VAL A 270 28.81 -24.07 4.18
N ALA A 271 28.88 -24.38 5.48
CA ALA A 271 29.63 -25.51 5.99
C ALA A 271 29.05 -26.86 5.55
N ALA A 272 29.89 -27.91 5.61
CA ALA A 272 29.45 -29.28 5.40
C ALA A 272 28.43 -29.72 6.46
N ASN A 273 27.56 -30.67 6.09
CA ASN A 273 26.50 -31.24 6.95
C ASN A 273 25.39 -30.24 7.34
N CYS A 274 25.13 -29.24 6.51
CA CYS A 274 23.97 -28.36 6.66
C CYS A 274 22.84 -28.80 5.71
N PHE A 275 21.59 -28.61 6.15
CA PHE A 275 20.42 -28.82 5.30
C PHE A 275 19.75 -27.47 5.02
N ILE A 276 19.73 -27.08 3.75
CA ILE A 276 19.03 -25.87 3.29
C ILE A 276 18.07 -26.31 2.20
N SER A 277 16.78 -26.09 2.41
CA SER A 277 15.75 -26.38 1.42
C SER A 277 15.86 -25.38 0.25
N LYS A 278 16.07 -25.88 -0.98
CA LYS A 278 16.31 -25.02 -2.16
C LYS A 278 15.02 -24.40 -2.72
N ASP A 279 13.89 -25.06 -2.50
CA ASP A 279 12.62 -24.68 -3.13
C ASP A 279 11.93 -23.52 -2.40
N ASP A 280 12.26 -23.28 -1.12
CA ASP A 280 11.56 -22.34 -0.26
C ASP A 280 12.47 -21.44 0.59
N CYS A 281 13.80 -21.50 0.39
CA CYS A 281 14.74 -20.61 1.06
C CYS A 281 15.42 -19.63 0.11
N LEU A 282 15.74 -18.44 0.64
CA LEU A 282 16.58 -17.44 -0.01
C LEU A 282 17.69 -17.01 0.96
N LEU A 283 18.95 -17.10 0.51
CA LEU A 283 20.12 -16.67 1.27
C LEU A 283 20.87 -15.59 0.48
N GLY A 284 21.00 -14.42 1.08
CA GLY A 284 21.73 -13.27 0.54
C GLY A 284 23.25 -13.45 0.48
N SER A 285 23.94 -12.39 0.07
CA SER A 285 25.40 -12.37 -0.05
C SER A 285 26.10 -12.49 1.30
N ASN A 286 27.23 -13.19 1.34
CA ASN A 286 28.08 -13.35 2.54
C ASN A 286 27.35 -13.94 3.76
N VAL A 287 26.30 -14.73 3.54
CA VAL A 287 25.65 -15.48 4.62
C VAL A 287 26.56 -16.64 5.01
N VAL A 288 27.01 -16.66 6.26
CA VAL A 288 27.87 -17.72 6.80
C VAL A 288 27.00 -18.70 7.56
N VAL A 289 26.99 -19.97 7.14
CA VAL A 289 26.22 -21.03 7.79
C VAL A 289 27.18 -22.08 8.34
N GLU A 290 27.25 -22.20 9.66
CA GLU A 290 28.07 -23.20 10.33
C GLU A 290 27.41 -24.59 10.39
N ARG A 291 28.18 -25.60 10.81
CA ARG A 291 27.85 -27.03 10.69
C ARG A 291 26.55 -27.41 11.39
N HIS A 292 25.90 -28.47 10.92
CA HIS A 292 24.70 -29.05 11.51
C HIS A 292 23.47 -28.14 11.54
N SER A 293 23.49 -27.03 10.79
CA SER A 293 22.37 -26.11 10.70
C SER A 293 21.28 -26.61 9.75
N VAL A 294 20.02 -26.32 10.07
CA VAL A 294 18.85 -26.71 9.28
C VAL A 294 18.00 -25.47 9.00
N ILE A 295 17.84 -25.13 7.72
CA ILE A 295 17.10 -23.94 7.27
C ILE A 295 16.01 -24.39 6.28
N LYS A 296 14.75 -24.08 6.61
CA LYS A 296 13.57 -24.43 5.80
C LYS A 296 12.61 -23.26 5.71
N GLU A 297 12.00 -23.05 4.54
CA GLU A 297 10.98 -22.02 4.31
C GLU A 297 11.41 -20.66 4.91
N SER A 298 12.61 -20.16 4.62
CA SER A 298 13.16 -18.97 5.31
C SER A 298 13.95 -18.05 4.38
N CYS A 299 13.88 -16.74 4.66
CA CYS A 299 14.65 -15.70 3.97
C CYS A 299 15.75 -15.17 4.90
N ILE A 300 16.99 -15.17 4.43
CA ILE A 300 18.17 -14.72 5.18
C ILE A 300 18.84 -13.57 4.43
N GLY A 301 18.91 -12.41 5.08
CA GLY A 301 19.53 -11.20 4.56
C GLY A 301 21.06 -11.29 4.49
N PRO A 302 21.73 -10.40 3.72
CA PRO A 302 23.16 -10.41 3.56
C PRO A 302 23.95 -10.23 4.86
N ASN A 303 25.19 -10.73 4.86
CA ASN A 303 26.16 -10.62 5.97
C ASN A 303 25.68 -11.24 7.31
N THR A 304 24.70 -12.12 7.26
CA THR A 304 24.19 -12.82 8.44
C THR A 304 25.04 -14.04 8.77
N LYS A 305 25.30 -14.25 10.06
CA LYS A 305 26.02 -15.41 10.59
C LYS A 305 25.07 -16.34 11.32
N ILE A 306 25.03 -17.60 10.91
CA ILE A 306 24.24 -18.67 11.53
C ILE A 306 25.23 -19.66 12.16
N CYS A 307 25.28 -19.68 13.49
CA CYS A 307 26.19 -20.55 14.24
C CYS A 307 25.72 -22.02 14.27
N SER A 308 26.62 -22.88 14.73
CA SER A 308 26.49 -24.35 14.63
C SER A 308 25.23 -24.89 15.31
N GLY A 309 24.53 -25.81 14.64
CA GLY A 309 23.35 -26.50 15.17
C GLY A 309 22.05 -25.68 15.17
N ALA A 310 22.02 -24.48 14.56
CA ALA A 310 20.83 -23.66 14.49
C ALA A 310 19.74 -24.30 13.61
N ARG A 311 18.47 -24.21 14.04
CA ARG A 311 17.29 -24.70 13.34
C ARG A 311 16.34 -23.55 13.06
N ILE A 312 16.22 -23.17 11.80
CA ILE A 312 15.46 -21.99 11.36
C ILE A 312 14.35 -22.46 10.42
N THR A 313 13.11 -22.19 10.78
CA THR A 313 11.93 -22.60 9.99
C THR A 313 10.94 -21.45 9.88
N ARG A 314 10.46 -21.12 8.68
CA ARG A 314 9.45 -20.08 8.49
C ARG A 314 9.87 -18.71 9.05
N CYS A 315 11.14 -18.32 8.87
CA CYS A 315 11.67 -17.08 9.42
C CYS A 315 12.07 -16.08 8.34
N VAL A 316 12.03 -14.79 8.69
CA VAL A 316 12.69 -13.72 7.94
C VAL A 316 13.76 -13.11 8.83
N ILE A 317 15.01 -13.30 8.44
CA ILE A 317 16.19 -12.77 9.14
C ILE A 317 16.77 -11.69 8.25
N LEU A 318 16.83 -10.45 8.74
CA LEU A 318 17.37 -9.32 7.98
C LEU A 318 18.90 -9.30 8.01
N ASP A 319 19.48 -8.15 7.70
CA ASP A 319 20.89 -8.01 7.34
C ASP A 319 21.79 -7.96 8.57
N GLY A 320 22.96 -8.60 8.50
CA GLY A 320 23.98 -8.50 9.54
C GLY A 320 23.58 -9.12 10.89
N VAL A 321 22.63 -10.06 10.89
CA VAL A 321 22.17 -10.75 12.10
C VAL A 321 23.18 -11.82 12.52
N VAL A 322 23.34 -12.05 13.82
CA VAL A 322 24.07 -13.20 14.35
C VAL A 322 23.12 -14.10 15.13
N ILE A 323 22.99 -15.35 14.69
CA ILE A 323 22.22 -16.37 15.38
C ILE A 323 23.19 -17.28 16.11
N GLY A 324 23.02 -17.40 17.43
CA GLY A 324 23.82 -18.23 18.32
C GLY A 324 23.76 -19.73 18.01
N GLU A 325 24.61 -20.48 18.70
CA GLU A 325 24.67 -21.93 18.58
C GLU A 325 23.38 -22.57 19.08
N ARG A 326 22.96 -23.65 18.43
CA ARG A 326 21.81 -24.49 18.84
C ARG A 326 20.47 -23.75 18.98
N CYS A 327 20.35 -22.53 18.47
CA CYS A 327 19.09 -21.79 18.48
C CYS A 327 18.00 -22.50 17.65
N VAL A 328 16.75 -22.39 18.10
CA VAL A 328 15.57 -22.88 17.38
C VAL A 328 14.61 -21.73 17.12
N LEU A 329 14.50 -21.29 15.87
CA LEU A 329 13.63 -20.19 15.46
C LEU A 329 12.50 -20.71 14.57
N THR A 330 11.25 -20.42 14.93
CA THR A 330 10.08 -20.80 14.14
C THR A 330 9.13 -19.62 13.98
N GLY A 331 8.83 -19.19 12.75
CA GLY A 331 7.87 -18.09 12.53
C GLY A 331 8.39 -16.70 12.92
N CYS A 332 9.69 -16.55 13.14
CA CYS A 332 10.27 -15.33 13.68
C CYS A 332 10.66 -14.31 12.60
N ILE A 333 10.63 -13.04 12.98
CA ILE A 333 11.19 -11.93 12.19
C ILE A 333 12.31 -11.31 13.01
N VAL A 334 13.54 -11.33 12.48
CA VAL A 334 14.72 -10.80 13.17
C VAL A 334 15.24 -9.58 12.44
N GLY A 335 15.18 -8.44 13.10
CA GLY A 335 15.64 -7.14 12.60
C GLY A 335 17.14 -7.11 12.28
N SER A 336 17.56 -6.14 11.48
CA SER A 336 18.96 -6.04 11.05
C SER A 336 19.90 -5.82 12.26
N ARG A 337 21.12 -6.35 12.19
CA ARG A 337 22.16 -6.18 13.23
C ARG A 337 21.78 -6.73 14.62
N SER A 338 20.74 -7.55 14.70
CA SER A 338 20.33 -8.17 15.96
C SER A 338 21.19 -9.41 16.27
N HIS A 339 21.28 -9.73 17.55
CA HIS A 339 22.03 -10.88 18.05
C HIS A 339 21.10 -11.79 18.85
N ILE A 340 21.01 -13.06 18.45
CA ILE A 340 20.26 -14.07 19.20
C ILE A 340 21.27 -14.91 19.99
N GLY A 341 21.15 -14.91 21.32
CA GLY A 341 22.00 -15.68 22.21
C GLY A 341 21.91 -17.19 21.98
N ASN A 342 22.94 -17.90 22.39
CA ASN A 342 23.05 -19.36 22.26
C ASN A 342 21.89 -20.07 22.96
N ASP A 343 21.52 -21.26 22.46
CA ASP A 343 20.50 -22.13 23.05
C ASP A 343 19.09 -21.53 23.18
N SER A 344 18.82 -20.40 22.50
CA SER A 344 17.50 -19.76 22.53
C SER A 344 16.47 -20.42 21.61
N VAL A 345 15.23 -20.51 22.10
CA VAL A 345 14.07 -21.08 21.42
C VAL A 345 12.99 -20.01 21.26
N LEU A 346 12.84 -19.49 20.04
CA LEU A 346 11.88 -18.42 19.75
C LEU A 346 10.81 -18.91 18.78
N LYS A 347 9.55 -18.61 19.10
CA LYS A 347 8.40 -18.97 18.27
C LYS A 347 7.49 -17.78 18.04
N ASP A 348 7.24 -17.46 16.77
CA ASP A 348 6.36 -16.36 16.36
C ASP A 348 6.77 -15.01 17.01
N CYS A 349 8.07 -14.82 17.24
CA CYS A 349 8.63 -13.63 17.88
C CYS A 349 9.11 -12.59 16.86
N GLU A 350 9.01 -11.31 17.25
CA GLU A 350 9.53 -10.17 16.49
C GLU A 350 10.73 -9.57 17.26
N VAL A 351 11.91 -9.55 16.65
CA VAL A 351 13.11 -8.95 17.25
C VAL A 351 13.40 -7.64 16.53
N GLN A 352 13.39 -6.53 17.25
CA GLN A 352 13.69 -5.21 16.68
C GLN A 352 15.16 -5.13 16.26
N GLU A 353 15.42 -4.24 15.30
CA GLU A 353 16.75 -3.93 14.79
C GLU A 353 17.75 -3.58 15.90
N GLY A 354 18.94 -4.18 15.83
CA GLY A 354 20.04 -3.93 16.76
C GLY A 354 19.85 -4.54 18.15
N ASN A 355 18.75 -5.27 18.39
CA ASN A 355 18.48 -5.84 19.71
C ASN A 355 19.28 -7.12 19.98
N VAL A 356 19.53 -7.40 21.26
CA VAL A 356 20.22 -8.60 21.72
C VAL A 356 19.25 -9.44 22.55
N VAL A 357 18.93 -10.63 22.07
CA VAL A 357 18.18 -11.63 22.83
C VAL A 357 19.18 -12.41 23.68
N PRO A 358 19.00 -12.50 25.01
CA PRO A 358 19.90 -13.26 25.88
C PRO A 358 20.03 -14.73 25.48
N GLU A 359 21.09 -15.38 25.95
CA GLU A 359 21.25 -16.83 25.82
C GLU A 359 20.15 -17.57 26.60
N GLU A 360 19.86 -18.81 26.20
CA GLU A 360 18.87 -19.70 26.84
C GLU A 360 17.46 -19.08 26.93
N THR A 361 17.10 -18.17 26.02
CA THR A 361 15.79 -17.52 26.02
C THR A 361 14.74 -18.40 25.36
N GLU A 362 13.67 -18.74 26.09
CA GLU A 362 12.47 -19.38 25.54
C GLU A 362 11.31 -18.39 25.49
N ALA A 363 10.82 -18.06 24.28
CA ALA A 363 9.76 -17.07 24.11
C ALA A 363 8.77 -17.46 23.00
N THR A 364 7.51 -17.03 23.15
CA THR A 364 6.46 -17.26 22.16
C THR A 364 5.55 -16.05 22.00
N ASN A 365 5.35 -15.58 20.77
CA ASN A 365 4.58 -14.36 20.44
C ASN A 365 5.09 -13.08 21.14
N GLU A 366 6.40 -12.99 21.38
CA GLU A 366 7.01 -11.85 22.05
C GLU A 366 7.63 -10.85 21.07
N LYS A 367 7.64 -9.58 21.49
CA LYS A 367 8.29 -8.48 20.76
C LYS A 367 9.49 -7.99 21.56
N PHE A 368 10.68 -8.30 21.09
CA PHE A 368 11.93 -7.87 21.71
C PHE A 368 12.28 -6.47 21.21
N MET A 369 11.92 -5.45 22.00
CA MET A 369 12.26 -4.05 21.75
C MET A 369 13.50 -3.63 22.56
N PRO A 370 14.31 -2.65 22.11
CA PRO A 370 15.43 -2.15 22.86
C PRO A 370 14.97 -1.58 24.21
N LEU A 371 15.73 -1.85 25.27
CA LEU A 371 15.48 -1.37 26.63
C LEU A 371 15.62 0.17 26.80
N PHE A 372 15.75 0.95 25.72
CA PHE A 372 16.02 2.38 25.79
C PHE A 372 14.77 3.25 26.05
N GLU A 373 13.57 2.68 26.18
CA GLU A 373 12.38 3.44 26.61
C GLU A 373 12.36 3.75 28.12
N ASP A 374 13.21 3.11 28.94
CA ASP A 374 13.20 3.31 30.40
C ASP A 374 14.13 4.43 30.91
N LEU A 375 14.69 5.28 30.02
CA LEU A 375 15.61 6.38 30.41
C LEU A 375 15.02 7.80 30.35
N GLU A 376 13.71 7.97 30.12
CA GLU A 376 13.07 9.30 30.06
C GLU A 376 12.24 9.72 31.30
N GLU A 377 12.31 9.04 32.45
CA GLU A 377 11.52 9.42 33.65
C GLU A 377 12.29 9.91 34.90
N ASP A 378 13.62 10.05 34.89
CA ASP A 378 14.39 10.43 36.10
C ASP A 378 15.21 11.74 35.97
N THR A 379 14.63 12.81 35.42
CA THR A 379 15.17 14.19 35.57
C THR A 379 14.14 15.17 36.13
N GLY A 380 13.50 14.78 37.23
CA GLY A 380 12.42 15.55 37.86
C GLY A 380 12.56 15.78 39.37
N ILE A 381 13.72 15.59 40.00
CA ILE A 381 13.92 15.90 41.43
C ILE A 381 15.36 16.43 41.60
N PHE A 382 15.55 17.45 42.44
CA PHE A 382 16.80 18.18 42.76
C PHE A 382 17.09 19.46 41.94
N ALA A 383 16.28 20.50 42.17
CA ALA A 383 16.81 21.87 42.26
C ALA A 383 15.86 22.75 43.12
N ASN A 384 15.84 22.49 44.43
CA ASN A 384 15.38 23.46 45.44
C ASN A 384 16.31 23.33 46.65
N SER A 385 17.41 24.07 46.65
CA SER A 385 18.14 24.53 47.85
C SER A 385 19.45 25.22 47.43
N CYS A 386 19.40 26.55 47.32
CA CYS A 386 20.31 27.51 47.96
C CYS A 386 19.99 28.92 47.46
#